data_AF-A0A519T6T2-F1
#
_entry.id   AF-A0A519T6T2-F1
#
_cell.length_a   1.000
_cell.length_b   1.000
_cell.length_c   1.000
_cell.angle_alpha   90.00
_cell.angle_beta   90.00
_cell.angle_gamma   90.00
#
_symmetry.space_group_name_H-M   'P 1'
#
loop_
_entity.id
_entity.type
_entity.pdbx_description
1 polymer ?
#
loop_
_entity_poly.entity_id
_entity_poly.type
_entity_poly.pdbx_seq_one_letter_code
_entity_poly.pdbx_strand_id
1 'polypeptide(L)' 'KEFELLAFLAAAPHKVFSRDELLQNIWGNDVFVLARTVDVHVRKVREKVGDHHIQTIKGVGYKFNSD' A
#
# COMPACT_ATOMS: atom_id res chain seq x y z
N LYS A 1 -2.33 -7.67 -7.55
CA LYS A 1 -2.44 -6.89 -6.30
C LYS A 1 -1.17 -6.11 -5.94
N GLU A 2 0.04 -6.69 -5.96
CA GLU A 2 1.28 -5.92 -5.70
C GLU A 2 1.49 -4.75 -6.66
N PHE A 3 1.33 -5.00 -7.97
CA PHE A 3 1.39 -3.93 -8.98
C PHE A 3 0.30 -2.86 -8.75
N GLU A 4 -0.94 -3.28 -8.50
CA GLU A 4 -2.06 -2.36 -8.22
C GLU A 4 -1.80 -1.52 -6.96
N LEU A 5 -1.23 -2.10 -5.90
CA LEU A 5 -0.85 -1.38 -4.68
C LEU A 5 0.20 -0.32 -4.97
N LEU A 6 1.27 -0.69 -5.69
CA LEU A 6 2.32 0.24 -6.07
C LEU A 6 1.77 1.35 -6.96
N ALA A 7 0.99 1.00 -7.99
CA ALA A 7 0.39 1.94 -8.92
C ALA A 7 -0.58 2.91 -8.22
N PHE A 8 -1.42 2.41 -7.31
CA PHE A 8 -2.36 3.23 -6.56
C PHE A 8 -1.64 4.25 -5.66
N LEU A 9 -0.63 3.80 -4.91
CA LEU A 9 0.18 4.69 -4.08
C LEU A 9 0.96 5.71 -4.93
N ALA A 10 1.58 5.27 -6.03
CA ALA A 10 2.35 6.13 -6.93
C ALA A 10 1.49 7.15 -7.70
N ALA A 11 0.21 6.84 -7.95
CA ALA A 11 -0.73 7.79 -8.54
C ALA A 11 -1.08 8.96 -7.61
N ALA A 12 -0.82 8.84 -6.31
CA ALA A 12 -1.02 9.88 -5.32
C ALA A 12 0.21 10.02 -4.40
N PRO A 13 1.35 10.50 -4.93
CA PRO A 13 2.60 10.58 -4.19
C PRO A 13 2.44 11.47 -2.95
N HIS A 14 3.18 11.10 -1.89
CA HIS A 14 3.17 11.73 -0.58
C HIS A 14 1.84 11.70 0.21
N LYS A 15 0.74 11.22 -0.39
CA LYS A 15 -0.54 11.01 0.31
C LYS A 15 -0.49 9.71 1.12
N VAL A 16 -0.95 9.78 2.37
CA VAL A 16 -1.04 8.62 3.27
C VAL A 16 -2.40 7.95 3.10
N PHE A 17 -2.39 6.64 2.93
CA PHE A 17 -3.57 5.80 2.91
C PHE A 17 -3.47 4.76 4.03
N SER A 18 -4.55 4.62 4.78
CA SER A 18 -4.72 3.55 5.77
C SER A 18 -4.79 2.18 5.11
N ARG A 19 -4.63 1.13 5.93
CA ARG A 19 -4.76 -0.25 5.44
C ARG A 19 -6.16 -0.52 4.90
N ASP A 20 -7.18 0.00 5.57
CA ASP A 20 -8.58 -0.21 5.17
C ASP A 20 -8.88 0.51 3.86
N GLU A 21 -8.40 1.75 3.68
CA GLU A 21 -8.51 2.44 2.39
C GLU A 21 -7.81 1.69 1.27
N LEU A 22 -6.58 1.21 1.50
CA LEU A 22 -5.85 0.43 0.50
C LEU A 22 -6.56 -0.89 0.19
N LEU A 23 -7.06 -1.57 1.22
CA LEU A 23 -7.82 -2.81 1.07
C LEU A 23 -9.07 -2.58 0.21
N GLN A 24 -9.89 -1.58 0.57
CA GLN A 24 -11.13 -1.24 -0.14
C GLN A 24 -10.85 -0.83 -1.60
N ASN A 25 -9.88 0.05 -1.84
CA ASN A 25 -9.62 0.59 -3.18
C ASN A 25 -8.97 -0.44 -4.11
N ILE A 26 -8.16 -1.37 -3.60
CA ILE A 26 -7.40 -2.31 -4.43
C ILE A 26 -8.11 -3.67 -4.53
N TRP A 27 -8.74 -4.16 -3.45
CA TRP A 27 -9.43 -5.46 -3.45
C TRP A 27 -10.94 -5.35 -3.65
N GLY A 28 -11.56 -4.24 -3.26
CA GLY A 28 -13.01 -4.05 -3.29
C GLY A 28 -13.71 -4.48 -2.00
N ASN A 29 -15.01 -4.20 -1.91
CA ASN A 29 -15.81 -4.37 -0.69
C ASN A 29 -16.23 -5.82 -0.40
N ASP A 30 -16.18 -6.70 -1.41
CA ASP A 30 -16.69 -8.09 -1.30
C ASP A 30 -15.60 -9.10 -0.89
N VAL A 31 -14.45 -8.60 -0.43
CA VAL A 31 -13.28 -9.44 -0.17
C VAL A 31 -13.14 -9.67 1.33
N PHE A 32 -13.28 -10.93 1.78
CA PHE A 32 -13.04 -11.40 3.15
C PHE A 32 -11.55 -11.43 3.54
N VAL A 33 -10.77 -10.44 3.08
CA VAL A 33 -9.33 -10.35 3.31
C VAL A 33 -9.08 -9.32 4.39
N LEU A 34 -8.25 -9.66 5.38
CA LEU A 34 -7.94 -8.75 6.48
C LEU A 34 -7.01 -7.61 6.03
N ALA A 35 -7.13 -6.45 6.67
CA ALA A 35 -6.27 -5.28 6.49
C ALA A 35 -4.75 -5.60 6.56
N ARG A 36 -4.38 -6.64 7.33
CA ARG A 36 -2.99 -7.15 7.44
C ARG A 36 -2.44 -7.72 6.13
N THR A 37 -3.29 -8.05 5.18
CA THR A 37 -2.86 -8.50 3.85
C THR A 37 -2.16 -7.38 3.08
N VAL A 38 -2.53 -6.12 3.33
CA VAL A 38 -1.82 -4.95 2.80
C VAL A 38 -0.36 -4.99 3.23
N ASP A 39 -0.07 -5.31 4.50
CA ASP A 39 1.30 -5.36 5.03
C ASP A 39 2.17 -6.38 4.26
N VAL A 40 1.60 -7.55 3.94
CA VAL A 40 2.29 -8.59 3.16
C VAL A 40 2.59 -8.10 1.75
N HIS A 41 1.64 -7.42 1.10
CA HIS A 41 1.84 -6.90 -0.25
C HIS A 41 2.84 -5.74 -0.28
N VAL A 42 2.81 -4.83 0.70
CA VAL A 42 3.81 -3.77 0.86
C VAL A 42 5.21 -4.38 1.00
N ARG A 43 5.36 -5.40 1.86
CA ARG A 43 6.65 -6.09 2.03
C ARG A 43 7.15 -6.68 0.70
N LYS A 44 6.31 -7.42 -0.02
CA LYS A 44 6.70 -8.04 -1.30
C LYS A 44 7.03 -7.00 -2.38
N VAL A 45 6.33 -5.87 -2.41
CA VAL A 45 6.68 -4.76 -3.31
C VAL A 45 8.06 -4.22 -2.97
N ARG A 46 8.33 -3.92 -1.70
CA ARG A 46 9.64 -3.43 -1.25
C ARG A 46 10.78 -4.41 -1.54
N GLU A 47 10.56 -5.71 -1.39
CA GLU A 47 11.53 -6.75 -1.78
C GLU A 47 11.91 -6.67 -3.27
N LYS A 48 11.04 -6.14 -4.14
CA LYS A 48 11.24 -6.04 -5.59
C LYS A 48 11.78 -4.69 -6.05
N VAL A 49 11.31 -3.59 -5.47
CA VAL A 49 11.64 -2.22 -5.95
C VAL A 49 12.50 -1.43 -4.96
N GLY A 50 12.74 -1.96 -3.76
CA GLY A 50 13.46 -1.29 -2.69
C GLY A 50 12.54 -0.64 -1.65
N ASP A 51 13.08 -0.47 -0.44
CA ASP A 51 12.33 -0.01 0.73
C ASP A 51 11.94 1.48 0.70
N HIS A 52 12.63 2.29 -0.13
CA HIS A 52 12.53 3.75 -0.11
C HIS A 52 11.28 4.29 -0.81
N HIS A 53 10.70 3.56 -1.77
CA HIS A 53 9.54 4.02 -2.54
C HIS A 53 8.22 4.00 -1.77
N ILE A 54 8.06 3.12 -0.78
CA ILE A 54 6.84 3.05 0.04
C ILE A 54 7.26 3.31 1.48
N GLN A 55 6.79 4.40 2.08
CA GLN A 55 7.06 4.72 3.48
C GLN A 55 5.92 4.24 4.39
N THR A 56 6.27 3.71 5.56
CA THR A 56 5.30 3.39 6.62
C THR A 56 5.14 4.59 7.55
N ILE A 57 3.91 5.06 7.70
CA ILE A 57 3.53 6.03 8.73
C ILE A 57 2.93 5.24 9.89
N LYS A 58 3.72 5.05 10.96
CA LYS A 58 3.35 4.21 12.10
C LYS A 58 1.99 4.63 12.67
N GLY A 59 1.11 3.65 12.88
CA GLY A 59 -0.25 3.88 13.38
C GLY A 59 -1.25 4.41 12.35
N VAL A 60 -0.80 4.84 11.16
CA VAL A 60 -1.68 5.47 10.15
C VAL A 60 -1.79 4.60 8.91
N GLY A 61 -0.67 4.29 8.23
CA GLY A 61 -0.73 3.58 6.95
C GLY A 61 0.53 3.70 6.11
N TYR A 62 0.36 3.80 4.80
CA TYR A 62 1.43 3.80 3.81
C TYR A 62 1.30 4.97 2.85
N LYS A 63 2.42 5.49 2.37
CA LYS A 63 2.49 6.48 1.29
C LYS A 63 3.59 6.13 0.31
N PHE A 64 3.45 6.62 -0.93
CA PHE A 64 4.56 6.59 -1.88
C PHE A 64 5.51 7.77 -1.63
N ASN A 65 6.81 7.53 -1.77
CA ASN A 65 7.86 8.55 -1.76
C ASN A 65 8.40 8.73 -3.18
N SER A 66 8.28 9.93 -3.74
CA SER A 66 8.84 10.30 -5.05
C SER A 66 10.13 11.11 -4.97
N ASP A 67 10.67 11.30 -3.76
CA ASP A 67 11.98 11.91 -3.52
C ASP A 67 13.11 10.88 -3.63
#